data_AF-A0A7W5FRS1-F1
#
_entry.id   AF-A0A7W5FRS1-F1
#
_cell.length_a   1.000
_cell.length_b   1.000
_cell.length_c   1.000
_cell.angle_alpha   90.00
_cell.angle_beta   90.00
_cell.angle_gamma   90.00
#
_symmetry.space_group_name_H-M   'P 1'
#
loop_
_entity.id
_entity.type
_entity.pdbx_description
1 polymer ?
#
loop_
_entity_poly.entity_id
_entity_poly.type
_entity_poly.pdbx_seq_one_letter_code
_entity_poly.pdbx_strand_id
1 'polypeptide(L)'
;MSTKPPALRRQRGATTVEVALASLVFFLFLLGWMELARYMYLLNLSQEVARRAARAAAITDFSDSAAMAQLRQQAMFGAATLDGTINGDNLAIDYLRLDAAGALQPASPMPASPAGNAFNCLRDPQGASCIRFVRVRWCGNGGACPSLPFISPAQLPLQLALPRSTVVVRAESLGFTPGAPLSP
;
A
#
# COMPACT_ATOMS: atom_id res chain seq x y z
N MET A 1 20.79 -68.79 46.70
CA MET A 1 21.14 -67.51 46.06
C MET A 1 20.04 -67.16 45.06
N SER A 2 19.26 -66.11 45.32
CA SER A 2 18.15 -65.68 44.46
C SER A 2 18.51 -64.33 43.85
N THR A 3 18.77 -64.29 42.54
CA THR A 3 19.12 -63.08 41.79
C THR A 3 17.84 -62.45 41.24
N LYS A 4 17.47 -61.28 41.77
CA LYS A 4 16.33 -60.49 41.30
C LYS A 4 16.68 -59.82 39.96
N PRO A 5 15.84 -59.88 38.92
CA PRO A 5 16.12 -59.23 37.64
C PRO A 5 16.13 -57.70 37.79
N PRO A 6 16.92 -56.97 36.99
CA PRO A 6 17.00 -55.52 37.07
C PRO A 6 15.63 -54.91 36.71
N ALA A 7 15.11 -54.07 37.61
CA ALA A 7 13.88 -53.33 37.36
C ALA A 7 14.13 -52.34 36.21
N LEU A 8 13.42 -52.53 35.09
CA LEU A 8 13.38 -51.56 34.00
C LEU A 8 12.86 -50.22 34.54
N ARG A 9 13.75 -49.23 34.64
CA ARG A 9 13.37 -47.84 34.96
C ARG A 9 12.38 -47.36 33.92
N ARG A 10 11.11 -47.20 34.30
CA ARG A 10 10.10 -46.50 33.49
C ARG A 10 10.58 -45.05 33.30
N GLN A 11 11.04 -44.73 32.08
CA GLN A 11 11.32 -43.35 31.68
C GLN A 11 9.99 -42.58 31.65
N ARG A 12 9.67 -41.91 32.76
CA ARG A 12 8.54 -40.98 32.85
C ARG A 12 9.01 -39.63 32.29
N GLY A 13 8.29 -39.07 31.33
CA GLY A 13 8.57 -37.74 30.75
C GLY A 13 9.22 -37.74 29.36
N ALA A 14 9.69 -38.89 28.85
CA ALA A 14 10.24 -38.98 27.49
C ALA A 14 9.19 -38.56 26.44
N THR A 15 7.95 -39.05 26.59
CA THR A 15 6.80 -38.66 25.74
C THR A 15 6.47 -37.17 25.84
N THR A 16 6.63 -36.55 27.02
CA THR A 16 6.40 -35.11 27.20
C THR A 16 7.43 -34.29 26.42
N VAL A 17 8.71 -34.71 26.42
CA VAL A 17 9.78 -34.04 25.67
C VAL A 17 9.58 -34.19 24.16
N GLU A 18 9.24 -35.39 23.69
CA GLU A 18 8.93 -35.64 22.28
C GLU A 18 7.77 -34.78 21.79
N VAL A 19 6.67 -34.71 22.57
CA VAL A 19 5.52 -33.88 22.23
C VAL A 19 5.86 -32.40 22.26
N ALA A 20 6.69 -31.93 23.21
CA ALA A 20 7.12 -30.54 23.28
C ALA A 20 7.96 -30.14 22.05
N LEU A 21 8.89 -30.99 21.64
CA LEU A 21 9.70 -30.78 20.43
C LEU A 21 8.84 -30.80 19.15
N ALA A 22 7.93 -31.76 19.03
CA ALA A 22 7.00 -31.83 17.90
C ALA A 22 6.09 -30.60 17.84
N SER A 23 5.57 -30.15 18.99
CA SER A 23 4.73 -28.96 19.09
C SER A 23 5.49 -27.70 18.70
N LEU A 24 6.76 -27.57 19.11
CA LEU A 24 7.61 -26.43 18.75
C LEU A 24 7.77 -26.32 17.23
N VAL A 25 8.11 -27.43 16.55
CA VAL A 25 8.23 -27.46 15.09
C VAL A 25 6.89 -27.16 14.41
N PHE A 26 5.80 -27.72 14.93
CA PHE A 26 4.45 -27.49 14.42
C PHE A 26 4.03 -26.02 14.50
N PHE A 27 4.26 -25.34 15.64
CA PHE A 27 3.93 -23.93 15.79
C PHE A 27 4.81 -23.03 14.92
N LEU A 28 6.10 -23.33 14.76
CA LEU A 28 6.96 -22.60 13.83
C LEU A 28 6.44 -22.69 12.39
N PHE A 29 6.01 -23.88 11.96
CA PHE A 29 5.42 -24.07 10.65
C PHE A 29 4.10 -23.30 10.49
N LEU A 30 3.20 -23.36 11.48
CA LEU A 30 1.94 -22.61 11.46
C LEU A 30 2.16 -21.10 11.38
N LEU A 31 3.07 -20.55 12.19
CA LEU A 31 3.38 -19.12 12.17
C LEU A 31 4.02 -18.70 10.85
N GLY A 32 4.93 -19.52 10.30
CA GLY A 32 5.50 -19.28 8.98
C GLY A 32 4.45 -19.27 7.87
N TRP A 33 3.49 -20.19 7.91
CA TRP A 33 2.39 -20.25 6.93
C TRP A 33 1.45 -19.05 7.04
N MET A 34 1.13 -18.62 8.27
CA MET A 34 0.32 -17.44 8.52
C MET A 34 0.99 -16.16 8.01
N GLU A 35 2.30 -16.00 8.24
CA GLU A 35 3.06 -14.85 7.72
C GLU A 35 3.17 -14.88 6.19
N LEU A 36 3.32 -16.06 5.58
CA LEU A 36 3.30 -16.19 4.12
C LEU A 36 1.95 -15.80 3.53
N ALA A 37 0.84 -16.27 4.13
CA ALA A 37 -0.50 -15.90 3.72
C ALA A 37 -0.72 -14.38 3.85
N ARG A 38 -0.25 -13.77 4.94
CA ARG A 38 -0.31 -12.32 5.15
C ARG A 38 0.52 -11.55 4.13
N TYR A 39 1.72 -12.02 3.82
CA TYR A 39 2.56 -11.42 2.79
C TYR A 39 1.84 -11.43 1.43
N MET A 40 1.30 -12.58 1.01
CA MET A 40 0.53 -12.69 -0.24
C MET A 40 -0.71 -11.80 -0.25
N TYR A 41 -1.41 -11.67 0.87
CA TYR A 41 -2.52 -10.74 1.02
C TYR A 41 -2.10 -9.28 0.77
N LEU A 42 -0.99 -8.84 1.38
CA LEU A 42 -0.47 -7.48 1.20
C LEU A 42 -0.06 -7.19 -0.25
N LEU A 43 0.52 -8.18 -0.95
CA LEU A 43 0.87 -8.04 -2.37
C LEU A 43 -0.36 -7.70 -3.22
N ASN A 44 -1.44 -8.47 -3.07
CA ASN A 44 -2.67 -8.25 -3.80
C ASN A 44 -3.37 -6.95 -3.39
N LEU A 45 -3.41 -6.68 -2.08
CA LEU A 45 -4.05 -5.50 -1.56
C LEU A 45 -3.36 -4.21 -2.03
N SER A 46 -2.03 -4.20 -2.12
CA SER A 46 -1.27 -3.02 -2.60
C SER A 46 -1.68 -2.58 -4.00
N GLN A 47 -2.01 -3.51 -4.89
CA GLN A 47 -2.46 -3.22 -6.25
C GLN A 47 -3.89 -2.69 -6.27
N GLU A 48 -4.77 -3.31 -5.48
CA GLU A 48 -6.17 -2.92 -5.40
C GLU A 48 -6.32 -1.52 -4.75
N VAL A 49 -5.58 -1.24 -3.68
CA VAL A 49 -5.54 0.09 -3.05
C VAL A 49 -5.04 1.13 -4.04
N ALA A 50 -3.94 0.87 -4.76
CA ALA A 50 -3.43 1.80 -5.76
C ALA A 50 -4.44 2.06 -6.88
N ARG A 51 -5.16 1.03 -7.34
CA ARG A 51 -6.20 1.16 -8.38
C ARG A 51 -7.40 1.98 -7.90
N ARG A 52 -7.87 1.74 -6.67
CA ARG A 52 -8.97 2.49 -6.05
C ARG A 52 -8.60 3.94 -5.82
N ALA A 53 -7.44 4.16 -5.21
CA ALA A 53 -6.88 5.49 -5.02
C ALA A 53 -6.73 6.26 -6.33
N ALA A 54 -6.23 5.62 -7.39
CA ALA A 54 -6.08 6.27 -8.69
C ALA A 54 -7.43 6.72 -9.26
N ARG A 55 -8.45 5.85 -9.22
CA ARG A 55 -9.80 6.20 -9.67
C ARG A 55 -10.42 7.32 -8.85
N ALA A 56 -10.28 7.28 -7.53
CA ALA A 56 -10.75 8.35 -6.66
C ALA A 56 -10.01 9.67 -6.95
N ALA A 57 -8.69 9.62 -7.13
CA ALA A 57 -7.87 10.82 -7.33
C ALA A 57 -8.11 11.47 -8.69
N ALA A 58 -8.65 10.74 -9.67
CA ALA A 58 -9.08 11.29 -10.95
C ALA A 58 -10.31 12.22 -10.85
N ILE A 59 -11.11 12.09 -9.78
CA ILE A 59 -12.38 12.81 -9.60
C ILE A 59 -12.41 13.69 -8.35
N THR A 60 -11.46 13.54 -7.43
CA THR A 60 -11.37 14.34 -6.20
C THR A 60 -10.66 15.66 -6.45
N ASP A 61 -11.09 16.71 -5.75
CA ASP A 61 -10.42 18.01 -5.74
C ASP A 61 -9.01 17.88 -5.14
N PHE A 62 -8.00 18.11 -5.98
CA PHE A 62 -6.59 18.04 -5.57
C PHE A 62 -6.15 19.24 -4.73
N SER A 63 -6.89 20.35 -4.78
CA SER A 63 -6.62 21.57 -4.02
C SER A 63 -7.16 21.51 -2.59
N ASP A 64 -8.17 20.67 -2.36
CA ASP A 64 -8.74 20.42 -1.03
C ASP A 64 -7.98 19.30 -0.29
N SER A 65 -7.21 19.71 0.72
CA SER A 65 -6.44 18.79 1.55
C SER A 65 -7.32 17.83 2.37
N ALA A 66 -8.53 18.24 2.77
CA ALA A 66 -9.45 17.40 3.51
C ALA A 66 -10.06 16.32 2.60
N ALA A 67 -10.45 16.67 1.38
CA ALA A 67 -10.92 15.72 0.38
C ALA A 67 -9.82 14.70 0.03
N MET A 68 -8.58 15.15 -0.12
CA MET A 68 -7.42 14.29 -0.37
C MET A 68 -7.07 13.39 0.82
N ALA A 69 -7.33 13.81 2.06
CA ALA A 69 -7.17 12.96 3.24
C ALA A 69 -8.27 11.88 3.32
N GLN A 70 -9.53 12.25 3.06
CA GLN A 70 -10.65 11.31 3.00
C GLN A 70 -10.46 10.26 1.90
N LEU A 71 -9.97 10.68 0.73
CA LEU A 71 -9.63 9.77 -0.36
C LEU A 71 -8.61 8.71 0.07
N ARG A 72 -7.56 9.11 0.79
CA ARG A 72 -6.53 8.18 1.29
C ARG A 72 -7.15 7.14 2.22
N GLN A 73 -8.04 7.55 3.12
CA GLN A 73 -8.74 6.66 4.04
C GLN A 73 -9.69 5.69 3.30
N GLN A 74 -10.45 6.18 2.33
CA GLN A 74 -11.38 5.38 1.53
C GLN A 74 -10.67 4.38 0.62
N ALA A 75 -9.56 4.78 0.00
CA ALA A 75 -8.75 3.90 -0.84
C ALA A 75 -8.19 2.71 -0.06
N MET A 76 -7.95 2.90 1.24
CA MET A 76 -7.50 1.86 2.17
C MET A 76 -8.63 1.05 2.79
N PHE A 77 -9.86 1.13 2.28
CA PHE A 77 -11.02 0.39 2.80
C PHE A 77 -11.33 0.68 4.29
N GLY A 78 -10.90 1.84 4.82
CA GLY A 78 -10.98 2.13 6.25
C GLY A 78 -10.09 1.22 7.12
N ALA A 79 -9.21 0.43 6.50
CA ALA A 79 -8.35 -0.52 7.19
C ALA A 79 -7.04 0.15 7.62
N ALA A 80 -6.95 0.53 8.89
CA ALA A 80 -5.66 0.49 9.56
C ALA A 80 -5.28 -0.98 9.71
N THR A 81 -4.28 -1.46 8.99
CA THR A 81 -3.83 -2.85 9.17
C THR A 81 -3.25 -3.04 10.56
N LEU A 82 -3.36 -4.26 11.09
CA LEU A 82 -2.83 -4.73 12.37
C LEU A 82 -1.34 -4.43 12.62
N ASP A 83 -0.60 -4.05 11.57
CA ASP A 83 0.86 -3.83 11.56
C ASP A 83 1.24 -2.37 11.20
N GLY A 84 0.27 -1.47 11.02
CA GLY A 84 0.53 -0.07 10.63
C GLY A 84 1.17 0.14 9.24
N THR A 85 1.51 -0.94 8.53
CA THR A 85 2.14 -0.92 7.19
C THR A 85 1.22 -0.34 6.12
N ILE A 86 -0.09 -0.46 6.29
CA ILE A 86 -1.09 0.22 5.45
C ILE A 86 -1.61 1.41 6.24
N ASN A 87 -0.97 2.55 6.00
CA ASN A 87 -1.41 3.87 6.45
C ASN A 87 -1.46 4.81 5.24
N GLY A 88 -2.36 5.79 5.24
CA GLY A 88 -2.60 6.71 4.13
C GLY A 88 -1.35 7.49 3.70
N ASP A 89 -0.35 7.57 4.57
CA ASP A 89 0.96 8.16 4.29
C ASP A 89 1.77 7.38 3.25
N ASN A 90 1.53 6.07 3.13
CA ASN A 90 2.22 5.19 2.17
C ASN A 90 1.62 5.28 0.75
N LEU A 91 0.84 6.32 0.47
CA LEU A 91 0.19 6.58 -0.81
C LEU A 91 0.70 7.91 -1.40
N ALA A 92 1.55 7.81 -2.41
CA ALA A 92 2.01 8.95 -3.18
C ALA A 92 1.09 9.18 -4.39
N ILE A 93 0.54 10.39 -4.51
CA ILE A 93 -0.33 10.80 -5.62
C ILE A 93 0.40 11.90 -6.40
N ASP A 94 0.75 11.59 -7.65
CA ASP A 94 1.41 12.51 -8.57
C ASP A 94 0.45 12.93 -9.68
N TYR A 95 0.31 14.23 -9.89
CA TYR A 95 -0.43 14.79 -11.00
C TYR A 95 0.49 15.04 -12.18
N LEU A 96 0.11 14.52 -13.33
CA LEU A 96 0.97 14.45 -14.50
C LEU A 96 0.35 15.17 -15.69
N ARG A 97 1.21 15.84 -16.44
CA ARG A 97 0.94 16.34 -17.78
C ARG A 97 1.48 15.39 -18.83
N LEU A 98 0.96 15.55 -20.03
CA LEU A 98 1.56 15.00 -21.24
C LEU A 98 2.39 16.13 -21.88
N ASP A 99 3.60 15.83 -22.34
CA ASP A 99 4.39 16.78 -23.12
C ASP A 99 4.19 16.60 -24.63
N ALA A 100 4.73 17.51 -25.44
CA ALA A 100 4.64 17.44 -26.89
C ALA A 100 5.28 16.18 -27.50
N ALA A 101 6.20 15.53 -26.78
CA ALA A 101 6.82 14.26 -27.18
C ALA A 101 6.01 13.04 -26.70
N GLY A 102 4.88 13.24 -26.00
CA GLY A 102 4.04 12.18 -25.47
C GLY A 102 4.56 11.55 -24.16
N ALA A 103 5.53 12.15 -23.50
CA ALA A 103 6.05 11.68 -22.22
C ALA A 103 5.26 12.26 -21.03
N LEU A 104 5.12 11.45 -19.98
CA LEU A 104 4.46 11.83 -18.74
C LEU A 104 5.43 12.56 -17.81
N GLN A 105 5.14 13.83 -17.53
CA GLN A 105 5.94 14.67 -16.63
C GLN A 105 5.07 15.18 -15.47
N PRO A 106 5.65 15.50 -14.30
CA PRO A 106 4.92 16.20 -13.25
C PRO A 106 4.34 17.52 -13.76
N ALA A 107 3.09 17.82 -13.42
CA ALA A 107 2.49 19.12 -13.73
C ALA A 107 3.12 20.21 -12.85
N SER A 108 3.65 21.26 -13.47
CA SER A 108 4.31 22.37 -12.78
C SER A 108 4.25 23.65 -13.63
N PRO A 109 3.77 24.79 -13.08
CA PRO A 109 3.21 24.93 -11.74
C PRO A 109 1.88 24.18 -11.60
N MET A 110 1.58 23.73 -10.38
CA MET A 110 0.32 23.06 -10.07
C MET A 110 -0.84 24.06 -10.18
N PRO A 111 -1.96 23.73 -10.84
CA PRO A 111 -3.10 24.63 -10.95
C PRO A 111 -3.66 25.00 -9.57
N ALA A 112 -4.23 26.19 -9.44
CA ALA A 112 -4.80 26.64 -8.16
C ALA A 112 -6.15 25.97 -7.82
N SER A 113 -6.88 25.48 -8.83
CA SER A 113 -8.19 24.86 -8.67
C SER A 113 -8.49 23.87 -9.81
N PRO A 114 -9.44 22.95 -9.63
CA PRO A 114 -9.90 22.06 -10.70
C PRO A 114 -10.45 22.80 -11.93
N ALA A 115 -11.15 23.91 -11.70
CA ALA A 115 -11.65 24.77 -12.78
C ALA A 115 -10.49 25.43 -13.56
N GLY A 116 -9.45 25.89 -12.85
CA GLY A 116 -8.22 26.38 -13.47
C GLY A 116 -7.51 25.31 -14.30
N ASN A 117 -7.48 24.05 -13.83
CA ASN A 117 -6.94 22.94 -14.61
C ASN A 117 -7.72 22.71 -15.91
N ALA A 118 -9.06 22.70 -15.85
CA ALA A 118 -9.90 22.56 -17.02
C ALA A 118 -9.63 23.66 -18.07
N PHE A 119 -9.54 24.92 -17.62
CA PHE A 119 -9.20 26.04 -18.51
C PHE A 119 -7.80 25.93 -19.12
N ASN A 120 -6.78 25.59 -18.31
CA ASN A 120 -5.41 25.42 -18.78
C ASN A 120 -5.31 24.33 -19.84
N CYS A 121 -5.98 23.20 -19.63
CA CYS A 121 -6.01 22.09 -20.57
C CYS A 121 -6.80 22.38 -21.85
N LEU A 122 -7.84 23.21 -21.78
CA LEU A 122 -8.56 23.68 -22.97
C LEU A 122 -7.71 24.64 -23.81
N ARG A 123 -6.90 25.49 -23.16
CA ARG A 123 -6.00 26.43 -23.84
C ARG A 123 -4.80 25.74 -24.47
N ASP A 124 -4.15 24.84 -23.73
CA ASP A 124 -3.01 24.05 -24.21
C ASP A 124 -3.00 22.64 -23.60
N PRO A 125 -3.38 21.61 -24.36
CA PRO A 125 -3.39 20.22 -23.90
C PRO A 125 -2.01 19.63 -23.57
N GLN A 126 -0.91 20.29 -23.96
CA GLN A 126 0.46 19.88 -23.65
C GLN A 126 1.17 20.87 -22.70
N GLY A 127 0.41 21.84 -22.19
CA GLY A 127 0.91 22.88 -21.30
C GLY A 127 1.47 22.33 -19.99
N ALA A 128 2.42 23.05 -19.40
CA ALA A 128 3.11 22.64 -18.17
C ALA A 128 2.18 22.47 -16.96
N SER A 129 1.05 23.21 -16.94
CA SER A 129 0.04 23.21 -15.89
C SER A 129 -1.24 22.44 -16.25
N CYS A 130 -1.23 21.60 -17.30
CA CYS A 130 -2.39 20.78 -17.66
C CYS A 130 -2.25 19.37 -17.06
N ILE A 131 -3.01 19.09 -15.99
CA ILE A 131 -3.11 17.76 -15.41
C ILE A 131 -4.02 16.91 -16.30
N ARG A 132 -3.45 15.84 -16.88
CA ARG A 132 -4.16 14.89 -17.76
C ARG A 132 -4.15 13.48 -17.23
N PHE A 133 -3.17 13.15 -16.39
CA PHE A 133 -3.04 11.83 -15.79
C PHE A 133 -2.79 11.98 -14.29
N VAL A 134 -3.28 11.01 -13.54
CA VAL A 134 -3.00 10.85 -12.12
C VAL A 134 -2.27 9.53 -11.96
N ARG A 135 -1.10 9.59 -11.33
CA ARG A 135 -0.32 8.41 -10.96
C ARG A 135 -0.37 8.24 -9.47
N VAL A 136 -0.79 7.06 -9.05
CA VAL A 136 -0.77 6.67 -7.64
C VAL A 136 0.25 5.58 -7.47
N ARG A 137 1.11 5.74 -6.46
CA ARG A 137 2.14 4.77 -6.08
C ARG A 137 1.95 4.40 -4.62
N TRP A 138 2.01 3.11 -4.32
CA TRP A 138 2.05 2.62 -2.94
C TRP A 138 3.50 2.29 -2.57
N CYS A 139 4.03 3.01 -1.59
CA CYS A 139 5.44 2.96 -1.20
C CYS A 139 5.70 3.71 0.10
N GLY A 140 6.91 3.60 0.63
CA GLY A 140 7.31 4.34 1.83
C GLY A 140 7.43 5.84 1.58
N ASN A 141 7.52 6.60 2.68
CA ASN A 141 7.64 8.05 2.66
C ASN A 141 8.90 8.53 1.91
N GLY A 142 8.73 9.51 1.03
CA GLY A 142 9.81 10.18 0.29
C GLY A 142 9.60 10.23 -1.23
N GLY A 143 10.17 11.22 -1.91
CA GLY A 143 9.96 11.43 -3.36
C GLY A 143 10.40 10.26 -4.26
N ALA A 144 11.39 9.48 -3.81
CA ALA A 144 11.89 8.29 -4.50
C ALA A 144 11.04 7.02 -4.26
N CYS A 145 10.00 7.12 -3.42
CA CYS A 145 8.97 6.09 -3.22
C CYS A 145 9.58 4.71 -2.89
N PRO A 146 10.36 4.57 -1.79
CA PRO A 146 11.08 3.33 -1.45
C PRO A 146 10.16 2.13 -1.21
N SER A 147 10.72 0.91 -1.35
CA SER A 147 10.01 -0.32 -0.98
C SER A 147 9.76 -0.35 0.53
N LEU A 148 8.60 -0.85 0.94
CA LEU A 148 8.23 -0.99 2.35
C LEU A 148 8.80 -2.30 2.90
N PRO A 149 9.42 -2.31 4.09
CA PRO A 149 9.82 -3.54 4.76
C PRO A 149 8.57 -4.29 5.24
N PHE A 150 8.57 -5.61 5.10
CA PHE A 150 7.59 -6.47 5.74
C PHE A 150 8.02 -6.75 7.18
N ILE A 151 7.24 -6.29 8.15
CA ILE A 151 7.53 -6.48 9.58
C ILE A 151 6.75 -7.70 10.05
N SER A 152 7.43 -8.75 10.52
CA SER A 152 6.76 -9.94 11.06
C SER A 152 6.27 -9.68 12.50
N PRO A 153 4.96 -9.63 12.79
CA PRO A 153 4.46 -9.60 14.15
C PRO A 153 4.83 -10.86 14.94
N ALA A 154 5.00 -12.00 14.27
CA ALA A 154 5.47 -13.24 14.91
C ALA A 154 6.99 -13.26 15.16
N GLN A 155 7.70 -12.14 14.94
CA GLN A 155 9.13 -11.96 15.18
C GLN A 155 10.02 -12.98 14.46
N LEU A 156 9.53 -13.55 13.35
CA LEU A 156 10.37 -14.40 12.51
C LEU A 156 11.43 -13.53 11.81
N PRO A 157 12.65 -14.05 11.62
CA PRO A 157 13.75 -13.34 10.96
C PRO A 157 13.55 -13.29 9.43
N LEU A 158 12.40 -12.78 8.99
CA LEU A 158 12.01 -12.64 7.59
C LEU A 158 12.41 -11.24 7.09
N GLN A 159 13.35 -11.17 6.16
CA GLN A 159 13.77 -9.91 5.52
C GLN A 159 13.11 -9.79 4.15
N LEU A 160 11.78 -9.63 4.12
CA LEU A 160 11.03 -9.45 2.88
C LEU A 160 10.72 -7.98 2.63
N ALA A 161 10.72 -7.60 1.37
CA ALA A 161 10.28 -6.29 0.92
C ALA A 161 8.95 -6.42 0.18
N LEU A 162 8.09 -5.43 0.38
CA LEU A 162 6.87 -5.28 -0.39
C LEU A 162 7.20 -4.50 -1.68
N PRO A 163 6.81 -5.03 -2.85
CA PRO A 163 7.04 -4.35 -4.11
C PRO A 163 6.19 -3.08 -4.18
N ARG A 164 6.69 -2.13 -4.97
CA ARG A 164 5.98 -0.88 -5.24
C ARG A 164 4.86 -1.18 -6.23
N SER A 165 3.63 -0.81 -5.91
CA SER A 165 2.53 -0.83 -6.88
C SER A 165 2.35 0.58 -7.46
N THR A 166 2.22 0.68 -8.78
CA THR A 166 1.99 1.95 -9.47
C THR A 166 0.82 1.79 -10.43
N VAL A 167 -0.10 2.75 -10.40
CA VAL A 167 -1.25 2.79 -11.30
C VAL A 167 -1.36 4.20 -11.86
N VAL A 168 -1.53 4.30 -13.17
CA VAL A 168 -1.76 5.58 -13.86
C VAL A 168 -3.14 5.53 -14.50
N VAL A 169 -3.94 6.57 -14.25
CA VAL A 169 -5.25 6.76 -14.85
C VAL A 169 -5.35 8.14 -15.48
N ARG A 170 -6.30 8.32 -16.39
CA ARG A 170 -6.63 9.64 -16.92
C ARG A 170 -7.29 10.46 -15.81
N ALA A 171 -6.94 11.74 -15.72
CA ALA A 171 -7.66 12.71 -14.88
C ALA A 171 -9.05 12.95 -15.48
N GLU A 172 -10.09 12.93 -14.65
CA GLU A 172 -11.47 13.18 -15.05
C GLU A 172 -11.89 14.59 -14.61
N SER A 173 -12.85 14.71 -13.70
CA SER A 173 -13.30 16.02 -13.21
C SER A 173 -12.30 16.68 -12.27
N LEU A 174 -11.47 15.90 -11.55
CA LEU A 174 -10.65 16.41 -10.44
C LEU A 174 -11.46 17.27 -9.45
N GLY A 175 -12.75 16.99 -9.25
CA GLY A 175 -13.62 17.77 -8.38
C GLY A 175 -14.29 18.98 -9.06
N PHE A 176 -14.02 19.23 -10.34
CA PHE A 176 -14.66 20.30 -11.10
C PHE A 176 -16.18 20.11 -11.20
N THR A 177 -16.92 21.16 -10.85
CA THR A 177 -18.36 21.27 -11.06
C THR A 177 -18.69 22.50 -11.91
N PRO A 178 -19.66 22.42 -12.84
CA PRO A 178 -20.08 23.59 -13.62
C PRO A 178 -20.54 24.74 -12.73
N GLY A 179 -20.02 25.95 -12.97
CA GLY A 179 -20.31 27.13 -12.15
C GLY A 179 -19.38 27.31 -10.96
N ALA A 180 -18.43 26.40 -10.73
CA ALA A 180 -17.34 26.63 -9.77
C ALA A 180 -16.51 27.86 -10.21
N PRO A 181 -16.13 28.74 -9.27
CA PRO A 181 -15.25 29.85 -9.59
C PRO A 181 -13.91 29.32 -10.09
N LEU A 182 -13.39 29.92 -11.17
CA LEU A 182 -11.94 29.96 -11.37
C LEU A 182 -11.44 30.69 -10.13
N SER A 183 -10.74 29.99 -9.25
CA SER A 183 -10.09 30.50 -8.02
C SER A 183 -9.74 32.00 -8.08
N PRO A 184 -9.82 32.75 -6.97
CA PRO A 184 -9.50 34.18 -6.95
C PRO A 184 -8.12 34.50 -7.52
#